data_AF-A0A1A8IXF3-F1
#
_entry.id   AF-A0A1A8IXF3-F1
#
_cell.length_a   1.000
_cell.length_b   1.000
_cell.length_c   1.000
_cell.angle_alpha   90.00
_cell.angle_beta   90.00
_cell.angle_gamma   90.00
#
_symmetry.space_group_name_H-M   'P 1'
#
loop_
_entity.id
_entity.type
_entity.pdbx_description
1 polymer ?
#
loop_
_entity_poly.entity_id
_entity_poly.type
_entity_poly.pdbx_seq_one_letter_code
_entity_poly.pdbx_strand_id
1 'polypeptide(L)'
;MMPLLHNYITVDTDMLLANSKHLEVIYNMCKKVLSVDAGEDAECHAAKLLEVIILQCRGRGIDQCIPLFVEAVLERLIRGVKTSELRTMCLQVVIAALYYNPALLIQTLDNMHFPHNPQPITAHFINQWINDTEFFLGLHDRKMCIIGLSLLMELPSRPAALERVAGHIIPSILLLFLGLKHLYESRLLNKPDLLARAGLQDQDQNEEIPSDEDEVNESQSLLQQQPNMAAGQGANEEEDDDDYWDEDCIEGTPLEEYSTPLDYDNGEDEYQFFTAALLRIQNSDAAWYQCLTAPLSNEQKKQLQEIYSVSQQRRSTAAKGH
;
A
#
# COMPACT_ATOMS: atom_id res chain seq x y z
N MET A 1 -14.61 8.62 12.89
CA MET A 1 -13.46 8.78 13.82
C MET A 1 -12.12 8.74 13.09
N MET A 2 -11.95 7.91 12.05
CA MET A 2 -10.70 7.80 11.29
C MET A 2 -10.16 9.15 10.77
N PRO A 3 -10.94 10.04 10.12
CA PRO A 3 -10.40 11.31 9.59
C PRO A 3 -9.76 12.20 10.66
N LEU A 4 -10.36 12.28 11.85
CA LEU A 4 -9.84 13.08 12.96
C LEU A 4 -8.53 12.52 13.50
N LEU A 5 -8.43 11.20 13.64
CA LEU A 5 -7.21 10.54 14.12
C LEU A 5 -6.09 10.62 13.08
N HIS A 6 -6.42 10.43 11.80
CA HIS A 6 -5.48 10.60 10.71
C HIS A 6 -4.87 12.01 10.71
N ASN A 7 -5.70 13.06 10.74
CA ASN A 7 -5.22 14.44 10.81
C ASN A 7 -4.37 14.71 12.05
N TYR A 8 -4.78 14.20 13.22
CA TYR A 8 -3.99 14.34 14.44
C TYR A 8 -2.61 13.69 14.31
N ILE A 9 -2.51 12.54 13.64
CA ILE A 9 -1.25 11.85 13.39
C ILE A 9 -0.41 12.59 12.35
N THR A 10 -0.98 13.07 11.26
CA THR A 10 -0.23 13.62 10.11
C THR A 10 0.12 15.10 10.25
N VAL A 11 -0.70 15.90 10.94
CA VAL A 11 -0.50 17.35 11.10
C VAL A 11 0.34 17.70 12.33
N ASP A 12 0.03 17.13 13.50
CA ASP A 12 0.72 17.42 14.76
C ASP A 12 1.32 16.15 15.38
N THR A 13 2.15 15.48 14.57
CA THR A 13 2.84 14.26 15.00
C THR A 13 3.75 14.53 16.21
N ASP A 14 4.26 15.75 16.40
CA ASP A 14 5.10 16.07 17.56
C ASP A 14 4.29 16.07 18.86
N MET A 15 3.06 16.59 18.87
CA MET A 15 2.15 16.49 20.01
C MET A 15 1.74 15.04 20.28
N LEU A 16 1.49 14.25 19.22
CA LEU A 16 1.24 12.82 19.34
C LEU A 16 2.39 12.11 20.09
N LEU A 17 3.63 12.41 19.72
CA LEU A 17 4.83 11.77 20.28
C LEU A 17 5.29 12.37 21.61
N ALA A 18 4.84 13.58 21.97
CA ALA A 18 5.19 14.23 23.23
C ALA A 18 4.73 13.45 24.47
N ASN A 19 3.70 12.60 24.33
CA ASN A 19 3.21 11.74 25.40
C ASN A 19 2.89 10.35 24.84
N SER A 20 3.63 9.34 25.33
CA SER A 20 3.44 7.94 24.91
C SER A 20 2.01 7.43 25.07
N LYS A 21 1.24 8.02 26.00
CA LYS A 21 -0.17 7.68 26.22
C LYS A 21 -1.05 8.00 25.01
N HIS A 22 -0.72 9.00 24.19
CA HIS A 22 -1.52 9.33 23.00
C HIS A 22 -1.49 8.18 21.99
N LEU A 23 -0.28 7.71 21.64
CA LEU A 23 -0.10 6.52 20.79
C LEU A 23 -0.72 5.27 21.41
N GLU A 24 -0.55 5.07 22.72
CA GLU A 24 -1.12 3.92 23.43
C GLU A 24 -2.65 3.87 23.33
N VAL A 25 -3.33 5.02 23.46
CA VAL A 25 -4.80 5.10 23.33
C VAL A 25 -5.23 4.75 21.91
N ILE A 26 -4.58 5.30 20.88
CA ILE A 26 -4.90 5.01 19.48
C ILE A 26 -4.66 3.53 19.18
N TYR A 27 -3.53 2.97 19.63
CA TYR A 27 -3.25 1.54 19.48
C TYR A 27 -4.32 0.68 20.16
N ASN A 28 -4.70 0.98 21.40
CA ASN A 28 -5.71 0.22 22.12
C ASN A 28 -7.08 0.28 21.42
N MET A 29 -7.42 1.40 20.78
CA MET A 29 -8.61 1.50 19.93
C MET A 29 -8.51 0.56 18.72
N CYS A 30 -7.43 0.64 17.95
CA CYS A 30 -7.20 -0.24 16.80
C CYS A 30 -7.21 -1.71 17.20
N LYS A 31 -6.47 -2.07 18.25
CA LYS A 31 -6.41 -3.45 18.78
C LYS A 31 -7.80 -3.96 19.16
N LYS A 32 -8.62 -3.14 19.83
CA LYS A 32 -9.98 -3.53 20.20
C LYS A 32 -10.84 -3.82 18.97
N VAL A 33 -10.77 -2.96 17.94
CA VAL A 33 -11.51 -3.15 16.68
C VAL A 33 -11.04 -4.43 15.97
N LEU A 34 -9.73 -4.68 15.92
CA LEU A 34 -9.18 -5.91 15.32
C LEU A 34 -9.48 -7.18 16.15
N SER A 35 -9.81 -7.05 17.43
CA SER A 35 -10.03 -8.19 18.33
C SER A 35 -11.50 -8.61 18.45
N VAL A 36 -12.42 -7.65 18.42
CA VAL A 36 -13.87 -7.87 18.54
C VAL A 36 -14.42 -7.76 17.13
N ASP A 37 -14.99 -8.83 16.57
CA ASP A 37 -15.58 -8.89 15.21
C ASP A 37 -16.53 -7.70 14.93
N ALA A 38 -15.94 -6.57 14.54
CA ALA A 38 -16.58 -5.26 14.44
C ALA A 38 -17.09 -4.99 13.02
N GLY A 39 -16.86 -5.93 12.10
CA GLY A 39 -17.02 -5.77 10.67
C GLY A 39 -15.70 -5.47 9.97
N GLU A 40 -15.47 -6.09 8.81
CA GLU A 40 -14.18 -5.99 8.11
C GLU A 40 -13.86 -4.56 7.66
N ASP A 41 -14.86 -3.74 7.35
CA ASP A 41 -14.67 -2.31 7.06
C ASP A 41 -14.00 -1.56 8.22
N ALA A 42 -14.52 -1.71 9.45
CA ALA A 42 -13.93 -1.08 10.63
C ALA A 42 -12.51 -1.62 10.91
N GLU A 43 -12.29 -2.91 10.66
CA GLU A 43 -10.98 -3.55 10.80
C GLU A 43 -9.98 -3.03 9.76
N CYS A 44 -10.41 -2.77 8.52
CA CYS A 44 -9.59 -2.13 7.48
C CYS A 44 -9.15 -0.74 7.92
N HIS A 45 -10.06 0.08 8.44
CA HIS A 45 -9.72 1.42 8.98
C HIS A 45 -8.75 1.34 10.16
N ALA A 46 -8.93 0.37 11.06
CA ALA A 46 -8.01 0.17 12.18
C ALA A 46 -6.60 -0.21 11.70
N ALA A 47 -6.50 -1.12 10.74
CA ALA A 47 -5.23 -1.50 10.11
C ALA A 47 -4.60 -0.30 9.36
N LYS A 48 -5.38 0.46 8.58
CA LYS A 48 -4.91 1.66 7.89
C LYS A 48 -4.32 2.68 8.87
N LEU A 49 -4.96 2.89 10.01
CA LEU A 49 -4.46 3.81 11.02
C LEU A 49 -3.12 3.36 11.60
N LEU A 50 -2.92 2.05 11.83
CA LEU A 50 -1.63 1.52 12.26
C LEU A 50 -0.54 1.71 11.20
N GLU A 51 -0.86 1.47 9.92
CA GLU A 51 0.05 1.74 8.79
C GLU A 51 0.46 3.22 8.75
N VAL A 52 -0.51 4.14 8.83
CA VAL A 52 -0.28 5.59 8.84
C VAL A 52 0.68 5.97 9.97
N ILE A 53 0.48 5.46 11.19
CA ILE A 53 1.37 5.75 12.32
C ILE A 53 2.80 5.27 12.04
N ILE A 54 2.97 4.05 11.52
CA ILE A 54 4.29 3.48 11.23
C ILE A 54 5.04 4.36 10.23
N LEU A 55 4.37 4.76 9.14
CA LEU A 55 4.97 5.55 8.08
C LEU A 55 5.25 6.99 8.51
N GLN A 56 4.29 7.64 9.17
CA GLN A 56 4.41 9.02 9.66
C GLN A 56 5.50 9.16 10.73
N CYS A 57 5.64 8.15 11.60
CA CYS A 57 6.57 8.19 12.72
C CYS A 57 7.92 7.52 12.40
N ARG A 58 8.21 7.21 11.13
CA ARG A 58 9.47 6.56 10.74
C ARG A 58 10.67 7.43 11.17
N GLY A 59 11.60 6.81 11.90
CA GLY A 59 12.79 7.50 12.44
C GLY A 59 12.51 8.39 13.66
N ARG A 60 11.31 8.32 14.26
CA ARG A 60 10.88 9.18 15.38
C ARG A 60 10.84 8.44 16.73
N GLY A 61 11.38 7.22 16.80
CA GLY A 61 11.58 6.48 18.05
C GLY A 61 10.34 5.74 18.57
N ILE A 62 9.58 5.10 17.69
CA ILE A 62 8.40 4.28 18.06
C ILE A 62 8.67 2.77 17.99
N ASP A 63 9.93 2.35 18.05
CA ASP A 63 10.36 0.95 17.88
C ASP A 63 9.63 -0.03 18.83
N GLN A 64 9.31 0.39 20.05
CA GLN A 64 8.54 -0.40 21.02
C GLN A 64 7.08 -0.66 20.60
N CYS A 65 6.52 0.15 19.71
CA CYS A 65 5.16 0.02 19.21
C CYS A 65 5.07 -0.96 18.04
N ILE A 66 6.14 -1.07 17.24
CA ILE A 66 6.14 -1.87 16.00
C ILE A 66 5.76 -3.34 16.26
N PRO A 67 6.36 -4.05 17.25
CA PRO A 67 5.96 -5.42 17.54
C PRO A 67 4.49 -5.57 17.90
N LEU A 68 3.95 -4.60 18.66
CA LEU A 68 2.55 -4.60 19.12
C LEU A 68 1.56 -4.42 17.95
N PHE A 69 1.93 -3.62 16.96
CA PHE A 69 1.10 -3.36 15.78
C PHE A 69 1.09 -4.58 14.86
N VAL A 70 2.28 -5.15 14.62
CA VAL A 70 2.46 -6.38 13.83
C VAL A 70 1.71 -7.55 14.47
N GLU A 71 1.80 -7.71 15.79
CA GLU A 71 1.07 -8.75 16.53
C GLU A 71 -0.45 -8.64 16.30
N ALA A 72 -1.02 -7.43 16.47
CA ALA A 72 -2.46 -7.22 16.37
C ALA A 72 -3.03 -7.59 14.99
N VAL A 73 -2.34 -7.24 13.90
CA VAL A 73 -2.81 -7.56 12.55
C VAL A 73 -2.58 -9.03 12.19
N LEU A 74 -1.50 -9.65 12.67
CA LEU A 74 -1.23 -11.07 12.44
C LEU A 74 -2.21 -11.95 13.22
N GLU A 75 -2.52 -11.62 14.47
CA GLU A 75 -3.59 -12.29 15.24
C GLU A 75 -4.94 -12.21 14.51
N ARG A 76 -5.24 -11.06 13.89
CA ARG A 76 -6.46 -10.91 13.09
C ARG A 76 -6.45 -11.78 11.85
N LEU A 77 -5.33 -11.85 11.13
CA LEU A 77 -5.17 -12.71 9.96
C LEU A 77 -5.32 -14.20 10.32
N ILE A 78 -4.76 -14.62 11.46
CA ILE A 78 -4.83 -16.01 11.97
C ILE A 78 -6.26 -16.46 12.20
N ARG A 79 -7.13 -15.57 12.67
CA ARG A 79 -8.56 -15.86 12.87
C ARG A 79 -9.33 -16.05 11.57
N GLY A 80 -8.71 -15.78 10.42
CA GLY A 80 -9.32 -15.85 9.10
C GLY A 80 -10.09 -14.58 8.75
N VAL A 81 -9.88 -14.08 7.53
CA VAL A 81 -10.54 -12.91 6.95
C VAL A 81 -11.37 -13.34 5.73
N LYS A 82 -12.46 -12.64 5.43
CA LYS A 82 -13.39 -12.95 4.34
C LYS A 82 -13.00 -12.22 3.06
N THR A 83 -12.67 -10.93 3.17
CA THR A 83 -12.31 -10.09 2.02
C THR A 83 -10.81 -10.13 1.73
N SER A 84 -10.46 -9.91 0.46
CA SER A 84 -9.08 -9.60 0.05
C SER A 84 -8.63 -8.25 0.59
N GLU A 85 -9.52 -7.26 0.67
CA GLU A 85 -9.24 -5.92 1.18
C GLU A 85 -8.70 -5.94 2.61
N LEU A 86 -9.39 -6.59 3.56
CA LEU A 86 -8.86 -6.68 4.93
C LEU A 86 -7.56 -7.48 4.98
N ARG A 87 -7.42 -8.49 4.12
CA ARG A 87 -6.20 -9.29 4.05
C ARG A 87 -5.01 -8.44 3.61
N THR A 88 -5.15 -7.66 2.54
CA THR A 88 -4.11 -6.76 2.04
C THR A 88 -3.83 -5.63 3.03
N MET A 89 -4.84 -5.04 3.67
CA MET A 89 -4.64 -4.02 4.70
C MET A 89 -3.82 -4.53 5.90
N CYS A 90 -4.10 -5.74 6.38
CA CYS A 90 -3.28 -6.36 7.42
C CYS A 90 -1.85 -6.64 6.95
N LEU A 91 -1.66 -7.09 5.71
CA LEU A 91 -0.33 -7.27 5.12
C LEU A 91 0.42 -5.94 5.01
N GLN A 92 -0.26 -4.85 4.63
CA GLN A 92 0.33 -3.51 4.52
C GLN A 92 0.91 -3.00 5.82
N VAL A 93 0.28 -3.26 6.97
CA VAL A 93 0.86 -2.90 8.28
C VAL A 93 2.21 -3.61 8.51
N VAL A 94 2.31 -4.89 8.13
CA VAL A 94 3.57 -5.65 8.24
C VAL A 94 4.61 -5.16 7.22
N ILE A 95 4.19 -4.80 6.01
CA ILE A 95 5.06 -4.20 4.97
C ILE A 95 5.57 -2.82 5.40
N ALA A 96 4.73 -1.99 6.03
CA ALA A 96 5.13 -0.72 6.60
C ALA A 96 6.14 -0.91 7.74
N ALA A 97 5.96 -1.94 8.58
CA ALA A 97 6.95 -2.29 9.60
C ALA A 97 8.29 -2.75 8.98
N LEU A 98 8.26 -3.46 7.84
CA LEU A 98 9.47 -3.81 7.07
C LEU A 98 10.18 -2.53 6.59
N TYR A 99 9.43 -1.58 6.04
CA TYR A 99 9.95 -0.28 5.60
C TYR A 99 10.48 0.59 6.75
N TYR A 100 9.85 0.51 7.93
CA TYR A 100 10.29 1.20 9.13
C TYR A 100 11.66 0.69 9.59
N ASN A 101 11.78 -0.61 9.85
CA ASN A 101 13.03 -1.23 10.30
C ASN A 101 13.03 -2.74 9.99
N PRO A 102 13.72 -3.19 8.92
CA PRO A 102 13.72 -4.60 8.53
C PRO A 102 14.23 -5.55 9.61
N ALA A 103 15.28 -5.16 10.34
CA ALA A 103 15.85 -6.00 11.38
C ALA A 103 14.87 -6.21 12.54
N LEU A 104 14.20 -5.14 12.97
CA LEU A 104 13.17 -5.20 14.01
C LEU A 104 11.98 -6.06 13.57
N LEU A 105 11.52 -5.94 12.31
CA LEU A 105 10.43 -6.78 11.83
C LEU A 105 10.82 -8.26 11.83
N ILE A 106 11.98 -8.62 11.29
CA ILE A 106 12.41 -10.03 11.26
C ILE A 106 12.53 -10.60 12.66
N GLN A 107 13.14 -9.86 13.59
CA GLN A 107 13.18 -10.26 15.01
C GLN A 107 11.77 -10.42 15.60
N THR A 108 10.82 -9.54 15.25
CA THR A 108 9.44 -9.62 15.71
C THR A 108 8.77 -10.90 15.19
N LEU A 109 8.85 -11.17 13.89
CA LEU A 109 8.21 -12.33 13.25
C LEU A 109 8.80 -13.66 13.73
N ASP A 110 10.12 -13.71 14.00
CA ASP A 110 10.79 -14.92 14.49
C ASP A 110 10.44 -15.23 15.96
N ASN A 111 10.03 -14.23 16.74
CA ASN A 111 9.56 -14.43 18.13
C ASN A 111 8.08 -14.82 18.19
N MET A 112 7.31 -14.61 17.11
CA MET A 112 5.89 -14.96 17.04
C MET A 112 5.69 -16.36 16.49
N HIS A 113 4.73 -17.08 17.05
CA HIS A 113 4.41 -18.46 16.68
C HIS A 113 2.90 -18.62 16.57
N PHE A 114 2.44 -19.38 15.59
CA PHE A 114 1.03 -19.74 15.51
C PHE A 114 0.66 -20.72 16.64
N PRO A 115 -0.58 -20.65 17.17
CA PRO A 115 -1.10 -21.71 18.00
C PRO A 115 -0.99 -23.05 17.27
N HIS A 116 -0.34 -24.03 17.88
CA HIS A 116 -0.15 -25.39 17.36
C HIS A 116 0.75 -25.57 16.11
N ASN A 117 1.52 -24.55 15.70
CA ASN A 117 2.56 -24.71 14.67
C ASN A 117 3.89 -24.12 15.13
N PRO A 118 4.96 -24.93 15.27
CA PRO A 118 6.26 -24.45 15.73
C PRO A 118 7.03 -23.64 14.69
N GLN A 119 6.56 -23.55 13.44
CA GLN A 119 7.20 -22.74 12.41
C GLN A 119 7.00 -21.24 12.68
N PRO A 120 8.05 -20.41 12.52
CA PRO A 120 7.92 -18.96 12.65
C PRO A 120 6.88 -18.38 11.70
N ILE A 121 6.19 -17.32 12.14
CA ILE A 121 5.17 -16.64 11.33
C ILE A 121 5.77 -16.06 10.04
N THR A 122 7.06 -15.76 10.02
CA THR A 122 7.84 -15.29 8.87
C THR A 122 7.52 -16.06 7.58
N ALA A 123 7.48 -17.39 7.65
CA ALA A 123 7.22 -18.19 6.46
C ALA A 123 5.79 -18.04 5.94
N HIS A 124 4.80 -18.00 6.85
CA HIS A 124 3.41 -17.85 6.47
C HIS A 124 3.15 -16.46 5.87
N PHE A 125 3.67 -15.41 6.50
CA PHE A 125 3.58 -14.04 6.00
C PHE A 125 4.12 -13.91 4.57
N ILE A 126 5.35 -14.38 4.32
CA ILE A 126 5.97 -14.28 2.99
C ILE A 126 5.15 -15.03 1.93
N ASN A 127 4.69 -16.25 2.23
CA ASN A 127 3.90 -17.01 1.26
C ASN A 127 2.54 -16.35 1.00
N GLN A 128 1.86 -15.86 2.04
CA GLN A 128 0.57 -15.18 1.87
C GLN A 128 0.74 -13.89 1.06
N TRP A 129 1.75 -13.07 1.37
CA TRP A 129 2.00 -11.82 0.65
C TRP A 129 2.25 -12.03 -0.85
N ILE A 130 3.07 -13.02 -1.21
CA ILE A 130 3.32 -13.34 -2.62
C ILE A 130 2.02 -13.82 -3.32
N ASN A 131 1.21 -14.64 -2.65
CA ASN A 131 -0.05 -15.13 -3.22
C ASN A 131 -1.13 -14.06 -3.34
N ASP A 132 -1.09 -13.03 -2.49
CA ASP A 132 -2.09 -11.96 -2.46
C ASP A 132 -1.65 -10.69 -3.22
N THR A 133 -0.52 -10.72 -3.93
CA THR A 133 0.05 -9.54 -4.62
C THR A 133 -0.96 -8.90 -5.60
N GLU A 134 -1.76 -9.72 -6.30
CA GLU A 134 -2.75 -9.24 -7.27
C GLU A 134 -3.88 -8.39 -6.64
N PHE A 135 -4.12 -8.53 -5.34
CA PHE A 135 -5.18 -7.81 -4.63
C PHE A 135 -4.74 -6.46 -4.07
N PHE A 136 -3.52 -6.00 -4.35
CA PHE A 136 -3.10 -4.63 -4.05
C PHE A 136 -3.60 -3.71 -5.16
N LEU A 137 -4.75 -3.08 -4.94
CA LEU A 137 -5.52 -2.39 -5.98
C LEU A 137 -5.39 -0.86 -5.98
N GLY A 138 -4.94 -0.24 -4.88
CA GLY A 138 -4.66 1.20 -4.84
C GLY A 138 -3.31 1.57 -5.48
N LEU A 139 -3.12 2.84 -5.84
CA LEU A 139 -1.80 3.41 -6.09
C LEU A 139 -0.89 3.29 -4.86
N HIS A 140 -1.39 3.70 -3.69
CA HIS A 140 -0.65 3.61 -2.44
C HIS A 140 -0.29 2.15 -2.14
N ASP A 141 -1.27 1.26 -2.26
CA ASP A 141 -1.11 -0.17 -1.96
C ASP A 141 -0.04 -0.80 -2.86
N ARG A 142 -0.10 -0.53 -4.17
CA ARG A 142 0.90 -1.04 -5.12
C ARG A 142 2.27 -0.44 -4.86
N LYS A 143 2.36 0.86 -4.60
CA LYS A 143 3.62 1.53 -4.25
C LYS A 143 4.26 0.94 -3.00
N MET A 144 3.48 0.78 -1.94
CA MET A 144 3.90 0.14 -0.69
C MET A 144 4.36 -1.29 -0.91
N CYS A 145 3.63 -2.06 -1.71
CA CYS A 145 3.96 -3.45 -2.01
C CYS A 145 5.27 -3.56 -2.82
N ILE A 146 5.51 -2.69 -3.81
CA ILE A 146 6.76 -2.63 -4.59
C ILE A 146 7.95 -2.30 -3.69
N ILE A 147 7.84 -1.27 -2.85
CA ILE A 147 8.88 -0.87 -1.91
C ILE A 147 9.16 -2.01 -0.92
N GLY A 148 8.11 -2.62 -0.39
CA GLY A 148 8.18 -3.76 0.50
C GLY A 148 8.93 -4.94 -0.10
N LEU A 149 8.51 -5.40 -1.29
CA LEU A 149 9.15 -6.54 -1.97
C LEU A 149 10.60 -6.23 -2.31
N SER A 150 10.91 -4.96 -2.62
CA SER A 150 12.27 -4.49 -2.84
C SER A 150 13.13 -4.61 -1.58
N LEU A 151 12.61 -4.23 -0.42
CA LEU A 151 13.30 -4.43 0.87
C LEU A 151 13.43 -5.91 1.24
N LEU A 152 12.41 -6.71 0.97
CA LEU A 152 12.40 -8.14 1.27
C LEU A 152 13.54 -8.86 0.53
N MET A 153 13.75 -8.56 -0.76
CA MET A 153 14.83 -9.16 -1.54
C MET A 153 16.24 -8.67 -1.15
N GLU A 154 16.34 -7.52 -0.48
CA GLU A 154 17.59 -6.94 0.02
C GLU A 154 17.93 -7.34 1.46
N LEU A 155 17.14 -8.20 2.10
CA LEU A 155 17.44 -8.66 3.45
C LEU A 155 18.83 -9.29 3.53
N PRO A 156 19.68 -8.87 4.49
CA PRO A 156 21.05 -9.39 4.61
C PRO A 156 21.09 -10.87 5.00
N SER A 157 20.07 -11.32 5.75
CA SER A 157 19.86 -12.73 6.08
C SER A 157 18.52 -13.16 5.48
N ARG A 158 18.57 -13.98 4.42
CA ARG A 158 17.38 -14.43 3.68
C ARG A 158 16.72 -15.62 4.41
N PRO A 159 15.45 -15.50 4.87
CA PRO A 159 14.73 -16.65 5.42
C PRO A 159 14.53 -17.74 4.37
N ALA A 160 14.52 -19.01 4.76
CA ALA A 160 14.30 -20.13 3.82
C ALA A 160 12.95 -20.06 3.09
N ALA A 161 11.96 -19.34 3.64
CA ALA A 161 10.70 -19.07 2.96
C ALA A 161 10.87 -18.11 1.78
N LEU A 162 11.74 -17.11 1.91
CA LEU A 162 12.04 -16.15 0.85
C LEU A 162 12.72 -16.84 -0.33
N GLU A 163 13.67 -17.74 -0.08
CA GLU A 163 14.35 -18.48 -1.14
C GLU A 163 13.40 -19.37 -1.95
N ARG A 164 12.38 -19.95 -1.29
CA ARG A 164 11.37 -20.78 -1.95
C ARG A 164 10.45 -20.00 -2.89
N VAL A 165 10.22 -18.71 -2.62
CA VAL A 165 9.37 -17.85 -3.46
C VAL A 165 10.16 -16.93 -4.39
N ALA A 166 11.49 -17.06 -4.44
CA ALA A 166 12.38 -16.16 -5.18
C ALA A 166 11.94 -15.90 -6.62
N GLY A 167 11.53 -16.97 -7.33
CA GLY A 167 11.10 -16.89 -8.72
C GLY A 167 9.78 -16.14 -8.95
N HIS A 168 9.03 -15.83 -7.88
CA HIS A 168 7.76 -15.10 -7.94
C HIS A 168 7.91 -13.62 -7.57
N ILE A 169 8.99 -13.21 -6.90
CA ILE A 169 9.17 -11.84 -6.40
C ILE A 169 9.17 -10.82 -7.54
N ILE A 170 10.03 -11.01 -8.55
CA ILE A 170 10.10 -10.07 -9.68
C ILE A 170 8.81 -10.09 -10.50
N PRO A 171 8.22 -11.25 -10.86
CA PRO A 171 6.89 -11.29 -11.48
C PRO A 171 5.81 -10.51 -10.70
N SER A 172 5.76 -10.65 -9.37
CA SER A 172 4.84 -9.88 -8.51
C SER A 172 5.08 -8.37 -8.62
N ILE A 173 6.34 -7.93 -8.57
CA ILE A 173 6.69 -6.51 -8.75
C ILE A 173 6.27 -5.99 -10.14
N LEU A 174 6.48 -6.78 -11.20
CA LEU A 174 6.08 -6.40 -12.56
C LEU A 174 4.56 -6.24 -12.69
N LEU A 175 3.78 -7.14 -12.07
CA LEU A 175 2.32 -7.03 -12.02
C LEU A 175 1.87 -5.72 -11.35
N LEU A 176 2.50 -5.35 -10.23
CA LEU A 176 2.21 -4.11 -9.52
C LEU A 176 2.54 -2.87 -10.37
N PHE A 177 3.68 -2.88 -11.09
CA PHE A 177 4.03 -1.79 -11.99
C PHE A 177 3.06 -1.67 -13.18
N LEU A 178 2.57 -2.78 -13.70
CA LEU A 178 1.55 -2.77 -14.74
C LEU A 178 0.28 -2.06 -14.24
N GLY A 179 -0.22 -2.44 -13.06
CA GLY A 179 -1.37 -1.77 -12.44
C GLY A 179 -1.14 -0.28 -12.15
N LEU A 180 0.06 0.10 -11.69
CA LEU A 180 0.41 1.52 -11.51
C LEU A 180 0.39 2.31 -12.82
N LYS A 181 0.91 1.73 -13.90
CA LYS A 181 0.93 2.38 -15.22
C LYS A 181 -0.50 2.72 -15.68
N HIS A 182 -1.42 1.77 -15.61
CA HIS A 182 -2.81 1.98 -15.97
C HIS A 182 -3.47 3.09 -15.12
N LEU A 183 -3.20 3.12 -13.82
CA LEU A 183 -3.75 4.16 -12.93
C LEU A 183 -3.18 5.55 -13.21
N TYR A 184 -1.89 5.67 -13.53
CA TYR A 184 -1.31 6.96 -13.93
C TYR A 184 -1.88 7.46 -15.25
N GLU A 185 -2.06 6.57 -16.24
CA GLU A 185 -2.67 6.91 -17.53
C GLU A 185 -4.13 7.34 -17.37
N SER A 186 -4.92 6.62 -16.56
CA SER A 186 -6.30 7.01 -16.26
C SER A 186 -6.40 8.37 -15.54
N ARG A 187 -5.55 8.63 -14.54
CA ARG A 187 -5.54 9.94 -13.85
C ARG A 187 -5.19 11.08 -14.80
N LEU A 188 -4.28 10.85 -15.75
CA LEU A 188 -3.90 11.83 -16.76
C LEU A 188 -5.07 12.16 -17.70
N LEU A 189 -5.86 11.16 -18.09
CA LEU A 189 -7.02 11.30 -18.97
C LEU A 189 -8.22 11.96 -18.27
N ASN A 190 -8.49 11.57 -17.02
CA ASN A 190 -9.72 11.92 -16.31
C ASN A 190 -9.62 13.19 -15.45
N LYS A 191 -8.41 13.63 -15.06
CA LYS A 191 -8.18 14.86 -14.26
C LYS A 191 -6.91 15.62 -14.70
N PRO A 192 -6.90 16.25 -15.90
CA PRO A 192 -5.72 16.98 -16.40
C PRO A 192 -5.29 18.16 -15.52
N ASP A 193 -6.21 18.75 -14.73
CA ASP A 193 -5.96 19.94 -13.92
C ASP A 193 -5.13 19.69 -12.63
N LEU A 194 -4.99 18.44 -12.19
CA LEU A 194 -4.15 18.13 -11.02
C LEU A 194 -2.64 18.21 -11.32
N LEU A 195 -2.25 18.07 -12.59
CA LEU A 195 -0.87 18.30 -13.01
C LEU A 195 -0.51 19.80 -13.10
N ALA A 196 -1.49 20.69 -13.24
CA ALA A 196 -1.24 22.13 -13.24
C ALA A 196 -0.86 22.67 -11.85
N ARG A 197 -1.22 21.96 -10.77
CA ARG A 197 -0.80 22.28 -9.39
C ARG A 197 0.57 21.72 -9.04
N ALA A 198 1.13 20.80 -9.84
CA ALA A 198 2.49 20.25 -9.66
C ALA A 198 3.61 21.25 -9.98
N GLY A 199 3.29 22.49 -10.38
CA GLY A 199 4.26 23.53 -10.72
C GLY A 199 4.24 24.79 -9.84
N LEU A 200 3.14 25.09 -9.14
CA LEU A 200 3.00 26.34 -8.37
C LEU A 200 1.91 26.18 -7.31
N GLN A 201 2.28 26.05 -6.03
CA GLN A 201 1.61 26.70 -4.89
C GLN A 201 2.35 26.41 -3.59
N ASP A 202 3.35 27.25 -3.34
CA ASP A 202 3.72 27.65 -1.98
C ASP A 202 2.66 28.66 -1.50
N GLN A 203 2.23 28.54 -0.23
CA GLN A 203 1.38 29.47 0.53
C GLN A 203 -0.12 29.55 0.13
N ASP A 204 -1.00 28.88 0.88
CA ASP A 204 -1.69 29.45 2.06
C ASP A 204 -2.72 28.41 2.55
N GLN A 205 -2.49 27.85 3.75
CA GLN A 205 -3.46 27.00 4.44
C GLN A 205 -4.48 27.90 5.12
N ASN A 206 -5.71 27.91 4.62
CA ASN A 206 -6.92 28.20 5.40
C ASN A 206 -8.14 27.78 4.58
N GLU A 207 -8.46 26.48 4.59
CA GLU A 207 -9.84 26.07 4.33
C GLU A 207 -10.63 26.34 5.62
N GLU A 208 -11.19 27.55 5.71
CA GLU A 208 -12.24 27.87 6.68
C GLU A 208 -13.42 26.92 6.47
N ILE A 209 -13.75 26.17 7.52
CA ILE A 209 -14.95 25.34 7.61
C ILE A 209 -16.17 26.28 7.50
N PRO A 210 -17.11 26.09 6.55
CA PRO A 210 -18.39 26.76 6.64
C PRO A 210 -19.21 26.06 7.73
N SER A 211 -19.16 26.62 8.93
CA SER A 211 -20.10 26.31 10.02
C SER A 211 -21.34 27.17 9.85
N ASP A 212 -22.51 26.52 9.77
CA ASP A 212 -23.83 26.96 10.26
C ASP A 212 -24.84 25.87 9.83
N GLU A 213 -25.26 24.96 10.72
CA GLU A 213 -26.39 25.07 11.67
C GLU A 213 -27.77 25.36 11.01
N ASP A 214 -28.63 24.33 11.14
CA ASP A 214 -30.10 24.31 11.14
C ASP A 214 -30.92 24.69 9.89
N GLU A 215 -31.62 23.69 9.33
CA GLU A 215 -33.10 23.73 9.26
C GLU A 215 -33.69 22.33 9.02
N VAL A 216 -34.45 21.87 10.01
CA VAL A 216 -35.37 20.72 9.96
C VAL A 216 -36.50 20.98 8.96
N ASN A 217 -36.73 20.07 8.01
CA ASN A 217 -38.09 19.83 7.51
C ASN A 217 -38.30 18.39 7.01
N GLU A 218 -39.24 17.71 7.65
CA GLU A 218 -39.81 16.44 7.23
C GLU A 218 -40.57 16.62 5.90
N SER A 219 -40.38 15.72 4.93
CA SER A 219 -41.49 14.99 4.26
C SER A 219 -41.04 14.19 3.02
N GLN A 220 -41.34 12.88 3.07
CA GLN A 220 -41.89 12.04 2.00
C GLN A 220 -41.34 12.19 0.56
N SER A 221 -40.71 11.13 0.04
CA SER A 221 -41.38 10.20 -0.89
C SER A 221 -40.40 9.17 -1.49
N LEU A 222 -40.66 7.91 -1.17
CA LEU A 222 -40.26 6.76 -1.98
C LEU A 222 -41.04 6.84 -3.32
N LEU A 223 -40.38 6.67 -4.47
CA LEU A 223 -40.80 5.77 -5.57
C LEU A 223 -39.95 5.96 -6.86
N GLN A 224 -39.44 4.83 -7.34
CA GLN A 224 -39.42 4.37 -8.75
C GLN A 224 -38.58 5.12 -9.79
N GLN A 225 -37.49 4.46 -10.22
CA GLN A 225 -37.07 4.49 -11.63
C GLN A 225 -36.87 3.06 -12.14
N GLN A 226 -37.66 2.69 -13.15
CA GLN A 226 -37.49 1.50 -13.98
C GLN A 226 -36.53 1.81 -15.14
N PRO A 227 -35.88 0.78 -15.74
CA PRO A 227 -34.89 0.95 -16.79
C PRO A 227 -35.54 1.09 -18.18
N ASN A 228 -34.95 1.92 -19.03
CA ASN A 228 -35.37 2.13 -20.41
C ASN A 228 -34.48 1.29 -21.35
N MET A 229 -35.09 0.34 -22.05
CA MET A 229 -34.49 -0.43 -23.15
C MET A 229 -34.64 0.37 -24.45
N ALA A 230 -33.53 0.61 -25.16
CA ALA A 230 -33.55 1.00 -26.56
C ALA A 230 -32.38 0.34 -27.30
N ALA A 231 -32.72 -0.51 -28.26
CA ALA A 231 -31.80 -1.23 -29.13
C ALA A 231 -31.26 -0.33 -30.24
N GLY A 232 -30.01 -0.52 -30.65
CA GLY A 232 -29.47 0.14 -31.85
C GLY A 232 -28.04 -0.22 -32.23
N GLN A 233 -27.94 -1.18 -33.16
CA GLN A 233 -26.99 -1.21 -34.29
C GLN A 233 -25.51 -1.55 -34.02
N GLY A 234 -25.05 -2.56 -34.75
CA GLY A 234 -23.71 -3.10 -34.64
C GLY A 234 -22.62 -2.18 -35.20
N ALA A 235 -21.49 -2.26 -34.52
CA ALA A 235 -20.17 -2.03 -35.06
C ALA A 235 -19.32 -3.23 -34.63
N ASN A 236 -18.46 -3.71 -35.53
CA ASN A 236 -17.40 -4.65 -35.18
C ASN A 236 -16.55 -4.00 -34.09
N GLU A 237 -16.66 -4.48 -32.86
CA GLU A 237 -15.66 -4.25 -31.84
C GLU A 237 -14.66 -5.39 -31.97
N GLU A 238 -13.45 -5.04 -32.39
CA GLU A 238 -12.28 -5.88 -32.23
C GLU A 238 -12.22 -6.22 -30.74
N GLU A 239 -12.22 -7.52 -30.41
CA GLU A 239 -12.01 -8.02 -29.05
C GLU A 239 -10.62 -7.56 -28.58
N ASP A 240 -10.55 -6.36 -27.99
CA ASP A 240 -9.42 -5.94 -27.18
C ASP A 240 -9.58 -6.67 -25.84
N ASP A 241 -8.80 -7.73 -25.67
CA ASP A 241 -8.75 -8.62 -24.50
C ASP A 241 -8.06 -7.94 -23.30
N ASP A 242 -8.37 -6.65 -23.09
CA ASP A 242 -7.77 -5.77 -22.08
C ASP A 242 -8.73 -5.45 -20.90
N ASP A 243 -9.88 -6.14 -20.82
CA ASP A 243 -10.85 -6.07 -19.71
C ASP A 243 -10.37 -6.81 -18.44
N TYR A 244 -9.05 -6.88 -18.20
CA TYR A 244 -8.50 -7.48 -16.97
C TYR A 244 -8.60 -6.56 -15.75
N TRP A 245 -8.93 -5.28 -15.95
CA TRP A 245 -9.03 -4.28 -14.90
C TRP A 245 -10.46 -3.79 -14.83
N ASP A 246 -11.21 -4.30 -13.84
CA ASP A 246 -12.57 -3.86 -13.54
C ASP A 246 -12.59 -2.32 -13.39
N GLU A 247 -13.70 -1.67 -13.77
CA GLU A 247 -13.81 -0.19 -13.73
C GLU A 247 -13.58 0.35 -12.30
N ASP A 248 -13.91 -0.46 -11.29
CA ASP A 248 -13.64 -0.24 -9.86
C ASP A 248 -12.14 -0.28 -9.49
N CYS A 249 -11.26 -0.90 -10.30
CA CYS A 249 -9.80 -0.82 -10.11
C CYS A 249 -9.22 0.52 -10.54
N ILE A 250 -9.97 1.33 -11.29
CA ILE A 250 -9.51 2.60 -11.86
C ILE A 250 -9.77 3.78 -10.90
N GLU A 251 -10.88 3.71 -10.16
CA GLU A 251 -11.20 4.60 -9.06
C GLU A 251 -10.56 4.02 -7.78
N GLY A 252 -9.39 4.54 -7.39
CA GLY A 252 -8.55 3.98 -6.30
C GLY A 252 -9.30 3.62 -5.01
N THR A 253 -8.68 2.80 -4.15
CA THR A 253 -9.37 2.22 -2.98
C THR A 253 -9.90 3.31 -2.02
N PRO A 254 -11.04 3.09 -1.34
CA PRO A 254 -11.63 4.11 -0.45
C PRO A 254 -10.66 4.64 0.62
N LEU A 255 -9.72 3.81 1.06
CA LEU A 255 -8.73 4.17 2.07
C LEU A 255 -7.56 5.02 1.54
N GLU A 256 -7.46 5.26 0.23
CA GLU A 256 -6.46 6.16 -0.36
C GLU A 256 -6.69 7.63 0.01
N GLU A 257 -7.84 7.99 0.56
CA GLU A 257 -8.07 9.32 1.14
C GLU A 257 -7.15 9.60 2.34
N TYR A 258 -6.69 8.55 3.03
CA TYR A 258 -5.81 8.64 4.19
C TYR A 258 -4.33 8.60 3.76
N SER A 259 -3.88 9.73 3.22
CA SER A 259 -2.50 9.93 2.74
C SER A 259 -1.42 9.69 3.81
N THR A 260 -0.24 9.29 3.35
CA THR A 260 0.96 9.03 4.15
C THR A 260 2.15 9.80 3.57
N PRO A 261 3.30 9.88 4.27
CA PRO A 261 4.50 10.52 3.71
C PRO A 261 4.96 9.98 2.35
N LEU A 262 4.59 8.74 2.01
CA LEU A 262 4.97 8.13 0.73
C LEU A 262 4.10 8.60 -0.43
N ASP A 263 2.94 9.22 -0.18
CA ASP A 263 2.00 9.64 -1.21
C ASP A 263 2.27 11.04 -1.75
N TYR A 264 3.10 11.82 -1.05
CA TYR A 264 3.50 13.15 -1.48
C TYR A 264 4.66 13.12 -2.48
N ASP A 265 4.83 14.22 -3.23
CA ASP A 265 5.85 14.34 -4.29
C ASP A 265 7.30 14.15 -3.81
N ASN A 266 7.56 14.44 -2.53
CA ASN A 266 8.86 14.23 -1.88
C ASN A 266 9.01 12.84 -1.25
N GLY A 267 8.00 11.98 -1.38
CA GLY A 267 8.06 10.58 -0.97
C GLY A 267 8.99 9.74 -1.85
N GLU A 268 9.22 8.50 -1.45
CA GLU A 268 10.06 7.56 -2.22
C GLU A 268 9.44 7.30 -3.61
N ASP A 269 10.23 7.35 -4.67
CA ASP A 269 9.78 6.96 -6.01
C ASP A 269 9.95 5.44 -6.20
N GLU A 270 8.85 4.74 -6.47
CA GLU A 270 8.83 3.27 -6.56
C GLU A 270 9.71 2.71 -7.68
N TYR A 271 9.82 3.40 -8.82
CA TYR A 271 10.69 2.99 -9.93
C TYR A 271 12.16 3.12 -9.55
N GLN A 272 12.54 4.21 -8.89
CA GLN A 272 13.89 4.45 -8.42
C GLN A 272 14.26 3.53 -7.26
N PHE A 273 13.35 3.31 -6.32
CA PHE A 273 13.55 2.44 -5.17
C PHE A 273 13.83 1.00 -5.62
N PHE A 274 12.93 0.42 -6.41
CA PHE A 274 13.07 -0.94 -6.93
C PHE A 274 14.32 -1.10 -7.79
N THR A 275 14.55 -0.19 -8.74
CA THR A 275 15.70 -0.27 -9.64
C THR A 275 17.02 -0.19 -8.86
N ALA A 276 17.11 0.68 -7.86
CA ALA A 276 18.30 0.78 -7.03
C ALA A 276 18.54 -0.49 -6.21
N ALA A 277 17.48 -1.07 -5.64
CA ALA A 277 17.54 -2.32 -4.89
C ALA A 277 18.02 -3.49 -5.76
N LEU A 278 17.43 -3.65 -6.95
CA LEU A 278 17.80 -4.72 -7.87
C LEU A 278 19.25 -4.59 -8.36
N LEU A 279 19.72 -3.37 -8.65
CA LEU A 279 21.11 -3.11 -9.01
C LEU A 279 22.08 -3.40 -7.85
N ARG A 280 21.71 -3.08 -6.61
CA ARG A 280 22.54 -3.43 -5.44
C ARG A 280 22.70 -4.94 -5.34
N ILE A 281 21.61 -5.69 -5.44
CA ILE A 281 21.63 -7.17 -5.45
C ILE A 281 22.50 -7.70 -6.59
N GLN A 282 22.33 -7.18 -7.81
CA GLN A 282 23.12 -7.60 -8.98
C GLN A 282 24.63 -7.45 -8.73
N ASN A 283 25.04 -6.39 -8.03
CA ASN A 283 26.43 -6.10 -7.74
C ASN A 283 26.98 -6.85 -6.51
N SER A 284 26.14 -7.16 -5.52
CA SER A 284 26.57 -7.77 -4.26
C SER A 284 26.41 -9.28 -4.20
N ASP A 285 25.37 -9.85 -4.82
CA ASP A 285 25.04 -11.28 -4.79
C ASP A 285 24.51 -11.74 -6.16
N ALA A 286 25.45 -12.07 -7.05
CA ALA A 286 25.12 -12.52 -8.40
C ALA A 286 24.30 -13.82 -8.43
N ALA A 287 24.50 -14.72 -7.46
CA ALA A 287 23.74 -15.97 -7.40
C ALA A 287 22.28 -15.69 -7.05
N TRP A 288 22.04 -14.82 -6.07
CA TRP A 288 20.69 -14.39 -5.72
C TRP A 288 20.00 -13.63 -6.84
N TYR A 289 20.70 -12.72 -7.52
CA TYR A 289 20.20 -12.04 -8.71
C TYR A 289 19.73 -13.04 -9.80
N GLN A 290 20.49 -14.12 -10.03
CA GLN A 290 20.08 -15.16 -10.97
C GLN A 290 18.83 -15.91 -10.50
N CYS A 291 18.70 -16.22 -9.21
CA CYS A 291 17.46 -16.83 -8.67
C CYS A 291 16.22 -15.97 -8.92
N LEU A 292 16.36 -14.64 -8.82
CA LEU A 292 15.28 -13.68 -9.04
C LEU A 292 14.91 -13.50 -10.53
N THR A 293 15.90 -13.60 -11.43
CA THR A 293 15.74 -13.18 -12.83
C THR A 293 15.75 -14.32 -13.86
N ALA A 294 16.29 -15.49 -13.51
CA ALA A 294 16.31 -16.65 -14.42
C ALA A 294 14.91 -17.14 -14.83
N PRO A 295 13.89 -17.16 -13.94
CA PRO A 295 12.55 -17.64 -14.31
C PRO A 295 11.77 -16.69 -15.23
N LEU A 296 12.24 -15.45 -15.43
CA LEU A 296 11.51 -14.43 -16.17
C LEU A 296 11.36 -14.79 -17.65
N SER A 297 10.15 -14.62 -18.17
CA SER A 297 9.87 -14.70 -19.60
C SER A 297 10.57 -13.57 -20.39
N ASN A 298 10.63 -13.69 -21.71
CA ASN A 298 11.18 -12.61 -22.54
C ASN A 298 10.37 -11.31 -22.41
N GLU A 299 9.05 -11.41 -22.26
CA GLU A 299 8.19 -10.25 -22.07
C GLU A 299 8.44 -9.59 -20.71
N GLN A 300 8.53 -10.38 -19.63
CA GLN A 300 8.86 -9.86 -18.31
C GLN A 300 10.25 -9.20 -18.26
N LYS A 301 11.23 -9.75 -18.99
CA LYS A 301 12.55 -9.12 -19.15
C LYS A 301 12.45 -7.78 -19.86
N LYS A 302 11.59 -7.65 -20.87
CA LYS A 302 11.35 -6.38 -21.56
C LYS A 302 10.69 -5.35 -20.65
N GLN A 303 9.63 -5.74 -19.93
CA GLN A 303 8.98 -4.89 -18.91
C GLN A 303 9.99 -4.39 -17.87
N LEU A 304 10.89 -5.26 -17.41
CA LEU A 304 11.95 -4.88 -16.47
C LEU A 304 12.91 -3.81 -17.05
N GLN A 305 13.24 -3.89 -18.34
CA GLN A 305 14.05 -2.88 -19.03
C GLN A 305 13.30 -1.54 -19.20
N GLU A 306 11.99 -1.60 -19.43
CA GLU A 306 11.14 -0.41 -19.49
C GLU A 306 11.08 0.31 -18.14
N ILE A 307 10.87 -0.42 -17.05
CA ILE A 307 10.91 0.10 -15.67
C ILE A 307 12.27 0.77 -15.38
N TYR A 308 13.37 0.12 -15.78
CA TYR A 308 14.71 0.71 -15.65
C TYR A 308 14.83 2.04 -16.41
N SER A 309 14.30 2.10 -17.63
CA SER A 309 14.34 3.31 -18.47
C SER A 309 13.53 4.46 -17.85
N VAL A 310 12.33 4.17 -17.35
CA VAL A 310 11.49 5.14 -16.64
C VAL A 310 12.19 5.64 -15.37
N SER A 311 12.82 4.75 -14.60
CA SER A 311 13.59 5.09 -13.42
C SER A 311 14.72 6.10 -13.73
N GLN A 312 15.48 5.87 -14.80
CA GLN A 312 16.54 6.79 -15.24
C GLN A 312 15.97 8.14 -15.70
N GLN A 313 14.86 8.13 -16.43
CA GLN A 313 14.19 9.36 -16.87
C GLN A 313 13.77 10.20 -15.68
N ARG A 314 13.05 9.63 -14.71
CA ARG A 314 12.58 10.33 -13.49
C ARG A 314 13.74 10.90 -12.69
N ARG A 315 14.82 10.13 -12.51
CA ARG A 315 16.05 10.60 -11.84
C ARG A 315 16.67 11.82 -12.55
N SER A 316 16.70 11.81 -13.88
CA SER A 316 17.28 12.91 -14.66
C SER A 316 16.44 14.20 -14.61
N THR A 317 15.12 14.08 -14.49
CA THR A 317 14.20 15.23 -14.35
C THR A 317 14.32 15.85 -12.96
N ALA A 318 14.35 15.03 -11.91
CA ALA A 318 14.54 15.51 -10.54
C ALA A 318 15.87 16.30 -10.38
N ALA A 319 16.95 15.82 -11.00
CA ALA A 319 18.25 16.49 -10.96
C ALA A 319 18.33 17.83 -11.72
N LYS A 320 17.36 18.13 -12.60
CA LYS A 320 17.29 19.40 -13.37
C LYS A 320 16.41 20.45 -12.70
N GLY A 321 15.63 20.07 -11.68
CA GLY A 321 14.74 20.96 -10.93
C GLY A 321 15.37 21.59 -9.68
N HIS A 322 16.69 21.46 -9.51
CA HIS A 322 17.50 22.11 -8.48
C HIS A 322 18.53 23.04 -9.14
#